data_AF-A0AAV1ZGD2-F1
#
_entry.id   AF-A0AAV1ZGD2-F1
#
_cell.length_a   1.000
_cell.length_b   1.000
_cell.length_c   1.000
_cell.angle_alpha   90.00
_cell.angle_beta   90.00
_cell.angle_gamma   90.00
#
_symmetry.space_group_name_H-M   'P 1'
#
loop_
_entity.id
_entity.type
_entity.pdbx_description
1 polymer ?
#
loop_
_entity_poly.entity_id
_entity_poly.type
_entity_poly.pdbx_seq_one_letter_code
_entity_poly.pdbx_strand_id
1 'polypeptide(L)'
;MKVFIWLLFLMIEGSTAFMCNDLACDDSPLEELARLEFRPKKSELLRLCPSILDFFNCYFKGVKKCLGTDVSEIAESGDGIASVIAESLLKARSLAVTMCDKESTLRKDYLANVECFDRLVEERSDACRENSATYAEAFLRQRHNLKEENVDWEELDCLERVYGLACFTEQIEITCGEVARKTFLTILEKVKDAAFTECELEHSLSLKRSFFEYLELGGAKSELYWYVFETFRRR
;
A
#
# COMPACT_ATOMS: atom_id res chain seq x y z
N MET A 1 -1.68 -10.78 2.15
CA MET A 1 -1.32 -10.03 0.92
C MET A 1 -2.43 -9.88 -0.11
N LYS A 2 -3.60 -10.56 0.03
CA LYS A 2 -4.84 -10.20 -0.71
C LYS A 2 -5.37 -8.80 -0.33
N VAL A 3 -4.87 -8.24 0.77
CA VAL A 3 -5.18 -6.92 1.31
C VAL A 3 -4.70 -5.78 0.39
N PHE A 4 -3.47 -5.85 -0.16
CA PHE A 4 -2.97 -4.83 -1.12
C PHE A 4 -3.80 -4.75 -2.40
N ILE A 5 -4.33 -5.89 -2.84
CA ILE A 5 -5.24 -6.03 -4.00
C ILE A 5 -6.61 -5.42 -3.67
N TRP A 6 -7.12 -5.65 -2.46
CA TRP A 6 -8.34 -5.04 -1.95
C TRP A 6 -8.23 -3.52 -1.77
N LEU A 7 -7.06 -2.99 -1.43
CA LEU A 7 -6.88 -1.56 -1.12
C LEU A 7 -6.81 -0.68 -2.38
N LEU A 8 -6.23 -1.17 -3.48
CA LEU A 8 -6.34 -0.51 -4.79
C LEU A 8 -7.77 -0.59 -5.33
N PHE A 9 -8.51 -1.65 -4.99
CA PHE A 9 -9.93 -1.81 -5.30
C PHE A 9 -10.80 -0.85 -4.47
N LEU A 10 -10.57 -0.75 -3.16
CA LEU A 10 -11.26 0.14 -2.22
C LEU A 10 -10.95 1.62 -2.47
N MET A 11 -9.77 1.97 -2.97
CA MET A 11 -9.50 3.33 -3.41
C MET A 11 -10.41 3.79 -4.55
N ILE A 12 -10.91 2.86 -5.36
CA ILE A 12 -11.63 3.19 -6.60
C ILE A 12 -13.13 2.90 -6.44
N GLU A 13 -13.50 1.88 -5.67
CA GLU A 13 -14.89 1.67 -5.24
C GLU A 13 -15.28 2.60 -4.07
N GLY A 14 -14.38 2.94 -3.16
CA GLY A 14 -14.59 3.96 -2.11
C GLY A 14 -14.66 5.38 -2.65
N SER A 15 -14.10 5.61 -3.85
CA SER A 15 -14.31 6.84 -4.63
C SER A 15 -15.75 7.02 -5.10
N THR A 16 -16.62 6.01 -4.95
CA THR A 16 -18.07 6.20 -5.15
C THR A 16 -18.71 7.09 -4.07
N ALA A 17 -18.04 7.37 -2.95
CA ALA A 17 -18.50 8.41 -2.02
C ALA A 17 -18.42 9.85 -2.61
N PHE A 18 -17.69 10.04 -3.72
CA PHE A 18 -17.68 11.28 -4.51
C PHE A 18 -18.75 11.32 -5.61
N MET A 19 -19.71 10.37 -5.65
CA MET A 19 -20.60 10.13 -6.80
C MET A 19 -21.30 11.37 -7.34
N CYS A 20 -20.68 11.92 -8.38
CA CYS A 20 -21.35 12.49 -9.51
C CYS A 20 -21.86 11.30 -10.34
N ASN A 21 -23.18 11.16 -10.46
CA ASN A 21 -23.80 10.04 -11.18
C ASN A 21 -23.36 9.91 -12.66
N ASP A 22 -22.66 10.92 -13.21
CA ASP A 22 -22.24 11.00 -14.61
C ASP A 22 -20.74 10.79 -14.85
N LEU A 23 -19.99 10.26 -13.88
CA LEU A 23 -18.54 9.99 -14.04
C LEU A 23 -18.31 8.69 -14.82
N ALA A 24 -18.62 8.69 -16.12
CA ALA A 24 -18.45 7.56 -17.02
C ALA A 24 -17.02 7.54 -17.60
N CYS A 25 -16.13 6.80 -16.95
CA CYS A 25 -14.84 6.40 -17.53
C CYS A 25 -14.93 4.90 -17.84
N ASP A 26 -15.55 4.57 -18.98
CA ASP A 26 -15.97 3.20 -19.35
C ASP A 26 -14.82 2.19 -19.48
N ASP A 27 -13.60 2.65 -19.79
CA ASP A 27 -12.42 1.79 -20.00
C ASP A 27 -11.51 1.75 -18.76
N SER A 28 -12.04 1.22 -17.65
CA SER A 28 -11.26 1.05 -16.42
C SER A 28 -10.23 -0.08 -16.55
N PRO A 29 -8.92 0.18 -16.38
CA PRO A 29 -7.87 -0.85 -16.44
C PRO A 29 -7.85 -1.74 -15.18
N LEU A 30 -8.74 -1.49 -14.21
CA LEU A 30 -8.65 -2.05 -12.87
C LEU A 30 -9.01 -3.52 -12.81
N GLU A 31 -10.01 -3.94 -13.58
CA GLU A 31 -10.34 -5.36 -13.67
C GLU A 31 -9.16 -6.16 -14.19
N GLU A 32 -8.46 -5.61 -15.19
CA GLU A 32 -7.30 -6.27 -15.76
C GLU A 32 -6.10 -6.24 -14.81
N LEU A 33 -5.83 -5.11 -14.16
CA LEU A 33 -4.82 -5.03 -13.11
C LEU A 33 -5.11 -6.00 -11.95
N ALA A 34 -6.37 -6.14 -11.54
CA ALA A 34 -6.78 -7.08 -10.49
C ALA A 34 -6.56 -8.54 -10.91
N ARG A 35 -6.82 -8.89 -12.18
CA ARG A 35 -6.49 -10.22 -12.74
C ARG A 35 -5.00 -10.51 -12.74
N LEU A 36 -4.16 -9.47 -12.89
CA LEU A 36 -2.70 -9.56 -12.79
C LEU A 36 -2.20 -9.37 -11.35
N GLU A 37 -3.09 -9.36 -10.37
CA GLU A 37 -2.79 -9.09 -8.96
C GLU A 37 -1.93 -7.83 -8.74
N PHE A 38 -2.12 -6.83 -9.61
CA PHE A 38 -1.37 -5.57 -9.65
C PHE A 38 0.16 -5.74 -9.82
N ARG A 39 0.60 -6.86 -10.41
CA ARG A 39 2.01 -7.14 -10.73
C ARG A 39 2.24 -7.37 -12.23
N PRO A 40 1.92 -6.38 -13.09
CA PRO A 40 2.04 -6.55 -14.54
C PRO A 40 3.50 -6.74 -14.98
N LYS A 41 3.76 -7.80 -15.74
CA LYS A 41 5.05 -8.03 -16.40
C LYS A 41 5.27 -7.03 -17.52
N LYS A 42 6.46 -7.04 -18.13
CA LYS A 42 6.89 -6.05 -19.14
C LYS A 42 5.87 -5.85 -20.29
N SER A 43 5.37 -6.92 -20.87
CA SER A 43 4.40 -6.87 -21.98
C SER A 43 3.04 -6.35 -21.52
N GLU A 44 2.58 -6.78 -20.35
CA GLU A 44 1.33 -6.36 -19.73
C GLU A 44 1.36 -4.88 -19.36
N LEU A 45 2.43 -4.44 -18.69
CA LEU A 45 2.63 -3.04 -18.32
C LEU A 45 2.66 -2.13 -19.56
N LEU A 46 3.35 -2.55 -20.63
CA LEU A 46 3.39 -1.79 -21.89
C LEU A 46 1.99 -1.61 -22.49
N ARG A 47 1.18 -2.67 -22.46
CA ARG A 47 -0.18 -2.67 -23.00
C ARG A 47 -1.15 -1.87 -22.12
N LEU A 48 -1.03 -1.98 -20.80
CA LEU A 48 -1.90 -1.33 -19.82
C LEU A 48 -1.64 0.17 -19.67
N CYS A 49 -0.42 0.62 -19.91
CA CYS A 49 -0.01 1.99 -19.65
C CYS A 49 -0.90 3.07 -20.28
N PRO A 50 -1.25 3.01 -21.58
CA PRO A 50 -2.18 3.96 -22.18
C PRO A 50 -3.52 4.02 -21.42
N SER A 51 -4.16 2.87 -21.21
CA SER A 51 -5.45 2.78 -20.51
C SER A 51 -5.40 3.29 -19.07
N ILE A 52 -4.31 3.03 -18.33
CA ILE A 52 -4.11 3.56 -16.97
C ILE A 52 -4.02 5.08 -16.96
N LEU A 53 -3.22 5.66 -17.87
CA LEU A 53 -3.07 7.11 -17.93
C LEU A 53 -4.36 7.79 -18.38
N ASP A 54 -5.05 7.20 -19.35
CA ASP A 54 -6.34 7.70 -19.85
C ASP A 54 -7.43 7.63 -18.78
N PHE A 55 -7.48 6.55 -17.98
CA PHE A 55 -8.37 6.44 -16.83
C PHE A 55 -8.18 7.58 -15.84
N PHE A 56 -6.95 7.84 -15.39
CA PHE A 56 -6.70 8.95 -14.44
C PHE A 56 -7.04 10.32 -15.05
N ASN A 57 -6.74 10.53 -16.33
CA ASN A 57 -7.06 11.79 -17.00
C ASN A 57 -8.59 11.97 -17.15
N CYS A 58 -9.32 10.92 -17.51
CA CYS A 58 -10.78 10.91 -17.57
C CYS A 58 -11.37 11.19 -16.18
N TYR A 59 -10.91 10.47 -15.17
CA TYR A 59 -11.39 10.59 -13.80
C TYR A 59 -11.17 12.02 -13.27
N PHE A 60 -9.96 12.58 -13.40
CA PHE A 60 -9.64 13.93 -12.92
C PHE A 60 -10.47 15.00 -13.64
N LYS A 61 -10.68 14.84 -14.95
CA LYS A 61 -11.54 15.72 -15.74
C LYS A 61 -13.01 15.61 -15.30
N GLY A 62 -13.48 14.41 -14.99
CA GLY A 62 -14.81 14.14 -14.47
C GLY A 62 -15.05 14.83 -13.13
N VAL A 63 -14.10 14.69 -12.20
CA VAL A 63 -14.13 15.36 -10.89
C VAL A 63 -14.21 16.88 -11.07
N LYS A 64 -13.32 17.47 -11.89
CA LYS A 64 -13.34 18.91 -12.17
C LYS A 64 -14.66 19.38 -12.74
N LYS A 65 -15.20 18.64 -13.71
CA LYS A 65 -16.48 18.99 -14.37
C LYS A 65 -17.65 18.97 -13.38
N CYS A 66 -17.63 18.04 -12.43
CA CYS A 66 -18.72 17.88 -11.50
C CYS A 66 -18.64 18.80 -10.28
N LEU A 67 -17.48 18.84 -9.62
CA LEU A 67 -17.29 19.58 -8.38
C LEU A 67 -16.84 21.03 -8.62
N GLY A 68 -16.45 21.37 -9.86
CA GLY A 68 -15.91 22.68 -10.21
C GLY A 68 -14.48 22.93 -9.70
N THR A 69 -13.85 21.91 -9.09
CA THR A 69 -12.52 21.98 -8.47
C THR A 69 -11.66 20.80 -8.89
N ASP A 70 -10.34 21.01 -9.00
CA ASP A 70 -9.41 19.96 -9.39
C ASP A 70 -9.09 19.02 -8.21
N VAL A 71 -8.74 17.76 -8.51
CA VAL A 71 -8.31 16.78 -7.49
C VAL A 71 -7.14 17.32 -6.64
N SER A 72 -6.24 18.09 -7.23
CA SER A 72 -5.15 18.76 -6.51
C SER A 72 -5.65 19.78 -5.48
N GLU A 73 -6.68 20.56 -5.81
CA GLU A 73 -7.26 21.53 -4.89
C GLU A 73 -8.00 20.82 -3.74
N ILE A 74 -8.69 19.71 -4.03
CA ILE A 74 -9.33 18.87 -2.99
C ILE A 74 -8.27 18.28 -2.05
N ALA A 75 -7.16 17.78 -2.59
CA ALA A 75 -6.06 17.26 -1.79
C ALA A 75 -5.45 18.32 -0.87
N GLU A 76 -5.27 19.55 -1.39
CA GLU A 76 -4.71 20.67 -0.63
C GLU A 76 -5.67 21.27 0.41
N SER A 77 -6.97 20.99 0.31
CA SER A 77 -7.97 21.52 1.26
C SER A 77 -7.72 21.08 2.71
N GLY A 78 -7.08 19.92 2.92
CA GLY A 78 -6.91 19.34 4.26
C GLY A 78 -8.22 18.88 4.93
N ASP A 79 -9.36 19.00 4.25
CA ASP A 79 -10.68 18.84 4.86
C ASP A 79 -11.20 17.40 4.74
N GLY A 80 -11.06 16.65 5.82
CA GLY A 80 -11.73 15.36 6.02
C GLY A 80 -11.26 14.22 5.10
N ILE A 81 -12.13 13.23 4.92
CA ILE A 81 -11.80 12.03 4.13
C ILE A 81 -11.60 12.34 2.63
N ALA A 82 -12.21 13.41 2.12
CA ALA A 82 -12.13 13.81 0.73
C ALA A 82 -10.70 14.20 0.30
N SER A 83 -10.00 14.97 1.13
CA SER A 83 -8.61 15.36 0.89
C SER A 83 -7.67 14.14 0.88
N VAL A 84 -7.86 13.20 1.81
CA VAL A 84 -7.09 11.94 1.88
C VAL A 84 -7.25 11.09 0.63
N ILE A 85 -8.49 10.93 0.14
CA ILE A 85 -8.77 10.18 -1.09
C ILE A 85 -8.15 10.89 -2.29
N ALA A 86 -8.29 12.22 -2.39
CA ALA A 86 -7.70 13.01 -3.47
C ALA A 86 -6.17 12.93 -3.50
N GLU A 87 -5.51 13.03 -2.34
CA GLU A 87 -4.07 12.81 -2.21
C GLU A 87 -3.65 11.42 -2.69
N SER A 88 -4.40 10.40 -2.29
CA SER A 88 -4.11 9.01 -2.64
C SER A 88 -4.25 8.78 -4.15
N LEU A 89 -5.24 9.40 -4.78
CA LEU A 89 -5.42 9.39 -6.24
C LEU A 89 -4.27 10.09 -6.98
N LEU A 90 -3.79 11.24 -6.47
CA LEU A 90 -2.64 11.93 -7.05
C LEU A 90 -1.36 11.09 -6.95
N LYS A 91 -1.14 10.44 -5.81
CA LYS A 91 0.01 9.55 -5.59
C LYS A 91 -0.08 8.31 -6.50
N ALA A 92 -1.26 7.72 -6.65
CA ALA A 92 -1.49 6.60 -7.56
C ALA A 92 -1.23 6.99 -9.02
N ARG A 93 -1.72 8.16 -9.48
CA ARG A 93 -1.42 8.69 -10.82
C ARG A 93 0.08 8.94 -11.01
N SER A 94 0.76 9.52 -10.02
CA SER A 94 2.20 9.76 -10.06
C SER A 94 2.98 8.45 -10.21
N LEU A 95 2.60 7.41 -9.47
CA LEU A 95 3.18 6.07 -9.62
C LEU A 95 2.91 5.53 -11.02
N ALA A 96 1.68 5.59 -11.54
CA ALA A 96 1.35 5.13 -12.88
C ALA A 96 2.19 5.82 -13.97
N VAL A 97 2.33 7.16 -13.92
CA VAL A 97 3.21 7.91 -14.83
C VAL A 97 4.65 7.41 -14.73
N THR A 98 5.16 7.22 -13.51
CA THR A 98 6.52 6.74 -13.28
C THR A 98 6.73 5.32 -13.79
N MET A 99 5.73 4.44 -13.65
CA MET A 99 5.78 3.06 -14.15
C MET A 99 5.63 3.00 -15.67
N CYS A 100 4.96 3.98 -16.28
CA CYS A 100 4.73 4.05 -17.71
C CYS A 100 5.83 4.77 -18.50
N ASP A 101 6.66 5.57 -17.84
CA ASP A 101 7.85 6.16 -18.44
C ASP A 101 8.95 5.10 -18.64
N LYS A 102 9.41 4.96 -19.89
CA LYS A 102 10.48 4.01 -20.25
C LYS A 102 11.83 4.40 -19.65
N GLU A 103 12.05 5.67 -19.36
CA GLU A 103 13.31 6.16 -18.82
C GLU A 103 13.39 6.10 -17.29
N SER A 104 12.25 5.96 -16.63
CA SER A 104 12.13 5.82 -15.18
C SER A 104 12.98 4.67 -14.62
N THR A 105 13.86 5.02 -13.68
CA THR A 105 14.63 4.04 -12.91
C THR A 105 13.73 3.08 -12.15
N LEU A 106 12.63 3.58 -11.56
CA LEU A 106 11.69 2.73 -10.83
C LEU A 106 11.06 1.66 -11.73
N ARG A 107 10.69 2.02 -12.97
CA ARG A 107 10.19 1.05 -13.95
C ARG A 107 11.26 0.02 -14.31
N LYS A 108 12.48 0.48 -14.60
CA LYS A 108 13.61 -0.38 -14.97
C LYS A 108 13.89 -1.40 -13.87
N ASP A 109 13.98 -0.95 -12.62
CA ASP A 109 14.25 -1.81 -11.47
C ASP A 109 13.08 -2.76 -11.17
N TYR A 110 11.83 -2.28 -11.27
CA TYR A 110 10.65 -3.14 -11.13
C TYR A 110 10.64 -4.26 -12.16
N LEU A 111 10.81 -3.93 -13.44
CA LEU A 111 10.78 -4.93 -14.52
C LEU A 111 11.94 -5.93 -14.43
N ALA A 112 13.07 -5.53 -13.83
CA ALA A 112 14.18 -6.44 -13.56
C ALA A 112 13.88 -7.44 -12.42
N ASN A 113 12.93 -7.11 -11.53
CA ASN A 113 12.67 -7.88 -10.30
C ASN A 113 11.26 -8.51 -10.23
N VAL A 114 10.34 -8.17 -11.14
CA VAL A 114 8.93 -8.61 -11.10
C VAL A 114 8.77 -10.14 -11.04
N GLU A 115 9.59 -10.90 -11.77
CA GLU A 115 9.56 -12.36 -11.73
C GLU A 115 10.01 -12.92 -10.37
N CYS A 116 10.92 -12.21 -9.67
CA CYS A 116 11.31 -12.58 -8.32
C CYS A 116 10.20 -12.27 -7.32
N PHE A 117 9.53 -11.11 -7.46
CA PHE A 117 8.38 -10.78 -6.64
C PHE A 117 7.28 -11.84 -6.77
N ASP A 118 6.93 -12.24 -7.99
CA ASP A 118 5.90 -13.26 -8.25
C ASP A 118 6.21 -14.58 -7.55
N ARG A 119 7.44 -15.10 -7.71
CA ARG A 119 7.85 -16.33 -7.01
C ARG A 119 7.80 -16.19 -5.49
N LEU A 120 8.23 -15.05 -4.96
CA LEU A 120 8.22 -14.83 -3.52
C LEU A 120 6.79 -14.77 -2.95
N VAL A 121 5.86 -14.18 -3.69
CA VAL A 121 4.43 -14.17 -3.34
C VAL A 121 3.90 -15.60 -3.23
N GLU A 122 4.22 -16.45 -4.21
CA GLU A 122 3.77 -17.84 -4.25
C GLU A 122 4.41 -18.70 -3.16
N GLU A 123 5.70 -18.51 -2.87
CA GLU A 123 6.47 -19.41 -1.98
C GLU A 123 6.48 -19.02 -0.50
N ARG A 124 6.39 -17.71 -0.18
CA ARG A 124 6.76 -17.19 1.16
C ARG A 124 5.72 -16.28 1.79
N SER A 125 4.62 -15.97 1.12
CA SER A 125 3.60 -15.06 1.68
C SER A 125 2.89 -15.61 2.92
N ASP A 126 2.84 -16.94 3.08
CA ASP A 126 2.19 -17.57 4.23
C ASP A 126 3.02 -17.44 5.52
N ALA A 127 4.35 -17.58 5.45
CA ALA A 127 5.21 -17.54 6.64
C ALA A 127 5.20 -16.17 7.33
N CYS A 128 5.27 -15.07 6.57
CA CYS A 128 5.20 -13.73 7.15
C CYS A 128 3.81 -13.42 7.74
N ARG A 129 2.74 -13.99 7.16
CA ARG A 129 1.36 -13.84 7.67
C ARG A 129 1.13 -14.63 8.96
N GLU A 130 1.59 -15.88 9.02
CA GLU A 130 1.44 -16.71 10.21
C GLU A 130 2.23 -16.14 11.39
N ASN A 131 3.45 -15.66 11.11
CA ASN A 131 4.26 -14.99 12.11
C ASN A 131 3.64 -13.67 12.56
N SER A 132 3.05 -12.88 11.65
CA SER A 132 2.46 -11.58 12.01
C SER A 132 1.35 -11.73 13.05
N ALA A 133 0.41 -12.66 12.83
CA ALA A 133 -0.68 -12.93 13.77
C ALA A 133 -0.13 -13.41 15.12
N THR A 134 0.80 -14.36 15.09
CA THR A 134 1.39 -14.93 16.31
C THR A 134 2.08 -13.87 17.17
N TYR A 135 2.93 -13.02 16.57
CA TYR A 135 3.66 -12.00 17.32
C TYR A 135 2.76 -10.86 17.78
N ALA A 136 1.83 -10.40 16.95
CA ALA A 136 0.91 -9.32 17.30
C ALA A 136 -0.04 -9.72 18.44
N GLU A 137 -0.66 -10.91 18.36
CA GLU A 137 -1.50 -11.43 19.43
C GLU A 137 -0.74 -11.62 20.74
N ALA A 138 0.47 -12.20 20.68
CA ALA A 138 1.30 -12.43 21.87
C ALA A 138 1.67 -11.11 22.56
N PHE A 139 2.04 -10.09 21.78
CA PHE A 139 2.33 -8.76 22.28
C PHE A 139 1.11 -8.10 22.95
N LEU A 140 -0.05 -8.09 22.30
CA LEU A 140 -1.24 -7.45 22.86
C LEU A 140 -1.69 -8.14 24.15
N ARG A 141 -1.65 -9.49 24.20
CA ARG A 141 -1.93 -10.25 25.43
C ARG A 141 -0.99 -9.85 26.57
N GLN A 142 0.31 -9.70 26.30
CA GLN A 142 1.28 -9.25 27.28
C GLN A 142 1.03 -7.80 27.72
N ARG A 143 0.83 -6.88 26.76
CA ARG A 143 0.65 -5.44 27.00
C ARG A 143 -0.55 -5.14 27.90
N HIS A 144 -1.66 -5.82 27.66
CA HIS A 144 -2.90 -5.59 28.40
C HIS A 144 -3.06 -6.49 29.64
N ASN A 145 -2.08 -7.34 29.96
CA ASN A 145 -2.17 -8.37 31.01
C ASN A 145 -3.47 -9.20 30.91
N LEU A 146 -3.93 -9.46 29.68
CA LEU A 146 -5.26 -10.05 29.45
C LEU A 146 -5.25 -11.54 29.74
N LYS A 147 -6.29 -11.98 30.47
CA LYS A 147 -6.55 -13.40 30.69
C LYS A 147 -7.38 -14.06 29.59
N GLU A 148 -8.17 -13.34 28.78
CA GLU A 148 -8.67 -13.85 27.48
C GLU A 148 -9.55 -12.90 26.62
N GLU A 149 -10.12 -11.77 27.10
CA GLU A 149 -11.32 -11.21 26.39
C GLU A 149 -11.33 -9.74 25.91
N ASN A 150 -10.24 -8.96 25.90
CA ASN A 150 -10.27 -7.59 25.34
C ASN A 150 -9.10 -7.30 24.38
N VAL A 151 -8.90 -8.14 23.36
CA VAL A 151 -7.98 -7.79 22.26
C VAL A 151 -8.69 -6.77 21.38
N ASP A 152 -8.10 -5.58 21.26
CA ASP A 152 -8.55 -4.59 20.29
C ASP A 152 -8.20 -5.12 18.89
N TRP A 153 -9.23 -5.46 18.11
CA TRP A 153 -9.08 -6.02 16.77
C TRP A 153 -8.46 -5.02 15.78
N GLU A 154 -8.63 -3.72 16.00
CA GLU A 154 -8.01 -2.68 15.17
C GLU A 154 -6.50 -2.59 15.46
N GLU A 155 -6.10 -2.65 16.73
CA GLU A 155 -4.68 -2.73 17.11
C GLU A 155 -4.03 -4.01 16.57
N LEU A 156 -4.72 -5.15 16.68
CA LEU A 156 -4.22 -6.43 16.18
C LEU A 156 -3.98 -6.38 14.67
N ASP A 157 -5.00 -6.01 13.89
CA ASP A 157 -4.90 -5.93 12.44
C ASP A 157 -3.80 -4.92 12.01
N CYS A 158 -3.69 -3.80 12.71
CA CYS A 158 -2.63 -2.83 12.42
C CYS A 158 -1.23 -3.42 12.65
N LEU A 159 -0.98 -4.07 13.79
CA LEU A 159 0.32 -4.68 14.10
C LEU A 159 0.66 -5.84 13.17
N GLU A 160 -0.33 -6.69 12.85
CA GLU A 160 -0.16 -7.80 11.91
C GLU A 160 0.27 -7.28 10.53
N ARG A 161 -0.41 -6.26 10.03
CA ARG A 161 -0.12 -5.71 8.70
C ARG A 161 1.26 -5.09 8.62
N VAL A 162 1.63 -4.28 9.60
CA VAL A 162 2.93 -3.60 9.60
C VAL A 162 4.07 -4.61 9.80
N TYR A 163 3.91 -5.60 10.69
CA TYR A 163 4.87 -6.70 10.84
C TYR A 163 4.99 -7.52 9.56
N GLY A 164 3.85 -7.97 9.02
CA GLY A 164 3.80 -8.84 7.85
C GLY A 164 4.49 -8.19 6.66
N LEU A 165 4.35 -6.87 6.51
CA LEU A 165 5.01 -6.11 5.47
C LEU A 165 6.51 -5.94 5.71
N ALA A 166 6.94 -5.70 6.95
CA ALA A 166 8.35 -5.63 7.30
C ALA A 166 9.05 -6.98 7.06
N CYS A 167 8.43 -8.08 7.50
CA CYS A 167 8.87 -9.43 7.21
C CYS A 167 8.94 -9.69 5.70
N PHE A 168 7.89 -9.32 4.95
CA PHE A 168 7.90 -9.53 3.51
C PHE A 168 9.00 -8.72 2.81
N THR A 169 9.24 -7.48 3.26
CA THR A 169 10.34 -6.64 2.75
C THR A 169 11.70 -7.26 3.03
N GLU A 170 11.90 -7.85 4.21
CA GLU A 170 13.10 -8.61 4.55
C GLU A 170 13.25 -9.82 3.62
N GLN A 171 12.18 -10.57 3.35
CA GLN A 171 12.22 -11.69 2.43
C GLN A 171 12.56 -11.28 0.99
N ILE A 172 12.09 -10.11 0.54
CA ILE A 172 12.49 -9.54 -0.76
C ILE A 172 13.99 -9.28 -0.78
N GLU A 173 14.55 -8.69 0.27
CA GLU A 173 15.99 -8.43 0.32
C GLU A 173 16.82 -9.71 0.27
N ILE A 174 16.44 -10.70 1.09
CA ILE A 174 17.13 -11.99 1.18
C ILE A 174 17.07 -12.74 -0.16
N THR A 175 15.91 -12.71 -0.83
CA THR A 175 15.64 -13.55 -2.00
C THR A 175 15.94 -12.87 -3.32
N CYS A 176 15.57 -11.59 -3.44
CA CYS A 176 15.64 -10.80 -4.67
C CYS A 176 16.73 -9.72 -4.64
N GLY A 177 17.33 -9.46 -3.47
CA GLY A 177 18.43 -8.51 -3.31
C GLY A 177 18.00 -7.09 -2.98
N GLU A 178 19.00 -6.24 -2.73
CA GLU A 178 18.80 -4.88 -2.23
C GLU A 178 18.04 -3.97 -3.20
N VAL A 179 18.29 -4.11 -4.51
CA VAL A 179 17.59 -3.32 -5.55
C VAL A 179 16.09 -3.61 -5.49
N ALA A 180 15.71 -4.90 -5.45
CA ALA A 180 14.33 -5.32 -5.34
C ALA A 180 13.65 -4.77 -4.07
N ARG A 181 14.35 -4.80 -2.93
CA ARG A 181 13.88 -4.19 -1.67
C ARG A 181 13.61 -2.71 -1.85
N LYS A 182 14.56 -1.95 -2.38
CA LYS A 182 14.43 -0.50 -2.59
C LYS A 182 13.28 -0.17 -3.55
N THR A 183 13.14 -0.93 -4.63
CA THR A 183 12.02 -0.79 -5.57
C THR A 183 10.69 -1.01 -4.86
N PHE A 184 10.56 -2.09 -4.07
CA PHE A 184 9.35 -2.39 -3.33
C PHE A 184 9.00 -1.27 -2.33
N LEU A 185 9.96 -0.82 -1.54
CA LEU A 185 9.76 0.28 -0.59
C LEU A 185 9.38 1.60 -1.28
N THR A 186 9.95 1.89 -2.45
CA THR A 186 9.59 3.08 -3.24
C THR A 186 8.16 3.01 -3.76
N ILE A 187 7.70 1.84 -4.21
CA ILE A 187 6.31 1.63 -4.61
C ILE A 187 5.41 1.78 -3.39
N LEU A 188 5.77 1.14 -2.29
CA LEU A 188 5.03 1.16 -1.04
C LEU A 188 4.81 2.58 -0.51
N GLU A 189 5.86 3.40 -0.48
CA GLU A 189 5.78 4.80 -0.05
C GLU A 189 4.79 5.61 -0.90
N LYS A 190 4.65 5.28 -2.19
CA LYS A 190 3.70 5.93 -3.10
C LYS A 190 2.26 5.44 -2.94
N VAL A 191 2.03 4.28 -2.33
CA VAL A 191 0.68 3.69 -2.17
C VAL A 191 0.26 3.54 -0.72
N LYS A 192 1.06 3.98 0.24
CA LYS A 192 0.78 3.76 1.67
C LYS A 192 -0.53 4.42 2.13
N ASP A 193 -0.84 5.61 1.62
CA ASP A 193 -2.04 6.36 2.03
C ASP A 193 -3.31 5.74 1.45
N ALA A 194 -3.17 5.02 0.34
CA ALA A 194 -4.20 4.16 -0.22
C ALA A 194 -4.43 2.88 0.59
N ALA A 195 -3.34 2.37 1.17
CA ALA A 195 -3.27 1.00 1.65
C ALA A 195 -3.42 0.87 3.18
N PHE A 196 -3.29 1.96 3.94
CA PHE A 196 -3.18 1.89 5.40
C PHE A 196 -3.95 2.99 6.13
N THR A 197 -5.06 3.47 5.56
CA THR A 197 -6.00 4.40 6.24
C THR A 197 -6.53 3.85 7.57
N GLU A 198 -6.51 2.53 7.76
CA GLU A 198 -7.01 1.85 8.98
C GLU A 198 -5.96 1.78 10.10
N CYS A 199 -4.66 1.94 9.81
CA CYS A 199 -3.58 1.94 10.82
C CYS A 199 -3.35 3.35 11.42
N GLU A 200 -4.41 4.19 11.40
CA GLU A 200 -4.45 5.62 11.76
C GLU A 200 -4.64 5.90 13.25
N LEU A 201 -4.42 4.92 14.14
CA LEU A 201 -4.52 5.18 15.57
C LEU A 201 -3.52 6.30 15.96
N GLU A 202 -4.01 7.44 16.43
CA GLU A 202 -3.17 8.51 17.04
C GLU A 202 -2.34 7.97 18.22
N HIS A 203 -2.79 6.85 18.82
CA HIS A 203 -2.07 6.08 19.84
C HIS A 203 -0.99 5.12 19.28
N SER A 204 -0.90 4.97 17.96
CA SER A 204 -0.11 3.94 17.28
C SER A 204 1.40 4.10 17.45
N LEU A 205 1.94 5.30 17.65
CA LEU A 205 3.40 5.45 17.71
C LEU A 205 3.99 4.83 18.98
N SER A 206 3.26 4.92 20.10
CA SER A 206 3.61 4.23 21.34
C SER A 206 3.42 2.72 21.21
N LEU A 207 2.34 2.29 20.54
CA LEU A 207 2.03 0.88 20.31
C LEU A 207 3.08 0.23 19.39
N LYS A 208 3.34 0.82 18.22
CA LYS A 208 4.34 0.40 17.22
C LYS A 208 5.73 0.34 17.83
N ARG A 209 6.12 1.35 18.65
CA ARG A 209 7.42 1.35 19.33
C ARG A 209 7.51 0.24 20.38
N SER A 210 6.51 0.09 21.25
CA SER A 210 6.52 -1.00 22.24
C SER A 210 6.49 -2.37 21.58
N PHE A 211 5.76 -2.52 20.47
CA PHE A 211 5.75 -3.76 19.70
C PHE A 211 7.11 -4.03 19.06
N PHE A 212 7.73 -3.01 18.48
CA PHE A 212 9.07 -3.11 17.92
C PHE A 212 10.12 -3.49 18.96
N GLU A 213 10.05 -2.92 20.17
CA GLU A 213 10.88 -3.30 21.32
C GLU A 213 10.64 -4.75 21.74
N TYR A 214 9.37 -5.19 21.78
CA TYR A 214 8.99 -6.57 22.08
C TYR A 214 9.56 -7.60 21.08
N LEU A 215 9.71 -7.24 19.81
CA LEU A 215 10.24 -8.14 18.79
C LEU A 215 11.74 -8.44 18.96
N GLU A 216 12.46 -7.66 19.78
CA GLU A 216 13.90 -7.84 20.07
C GLU A 216 14.77 -8.06 18.80
N LEU A 217 14.47 -7.31 17.74
CA LEU A 217 15.13 -7.50 16.44
C LEU A 217 16.61 -7.08 16.47
N GLY A 218 17.48 -7.90 15.88
CA GLY A 218 18.90 -7.57 15.72
C GLY A 218 19.15 -6.45 14.70
N GLY A 219 20.20 -5.65 14.93
CA GLY A 219 20.64 -4.45 14.19
C GLY A 219 19.99 -4.18 12.82
N ALA A 220 20.47 -4.81 11.75
CA ALA A 220 19.98 -4.51 10.39
C ALA A 220 18.47 -4.81 10.18
N LYS A 221 17.92 -5.82 10.87
CA LYS A 221 16.48 -6.10 10.84
C LYS A 221 15.69 -5.04 11.58
N SER A 222 16.23 -4.57 12.72
CA SER A 222 15.67 -3.48 13.51
C SER A 222 15.49 -2.23 12.65
N GLU A 223 16.52 -1.79 11.92
CA GLU A 223 16.43 -0.60 11.05
C GLU A 223 15.38 -0.75 9.95
N LEU A 224 15.32 -1.92 9.30
CA LEU A 224 14.35 -2.18 8.23
C LEU A 224 12.91 -2.16 8.77
N TYR A 225 12.65 -2.87 9.85
CA TYR A 225 11.30 -2.95 10.42
C TYR A 225 10.86 -1.57 10.91
N TRP A 226 11.76 -0.82 11.57
CA TRP A 226 11.46 0.54 11.98
C TRP A 226 11.13 1.46 10.81
N TYR A 227 11.89 1.37 9.70
CA TYR A 227 11.61 2.14 8.49
C TYR A 227 10.21 1.82 7.93
N VAL A 228 9.83 0.55 7.87
CA VAL A 228 8.48 0.15 7.42
C VAL A 228 7.41 0.67 8.38
N PHE A 229 7.64 0.60 9.69
CA PHE A 229 6.71 1.10 10.71
C PHE A 229 6.48 2.61 10.61
N GLU A 230 7.57 3.37 10.41
CA GLU A 230 7.54 4.83 10.22
C GLU A 230 6.98 5.24 8.86
N THR A 231 7.11 4.39 7.83
CA THR A 231 6.52 4.65 6.51
C THR A 231 5.02 4.88 6.65
N PHE A 232 4.32 4.14 7.52
CA PHE A 232 2.88 4.30 7.79
C PHE A 232 2.54 5.35 8.86
N ARG A 233 3.41 6.33 9.10
CA ARG A 233 3.08 7.48 9.92
C ARG A 233 2.41 8.56 9.06
N ARG A 234 1.24 9.05 9.48
CA ARG A 234 0.61 10.24 8.87
C ARG A 234 1.43 11.48 9.22
N ARG A 235 1.55 12.42 8.27
CA ARG A 235 2.19 13.73 8.49
C ARG A 235 1.23 14.69 9.15
#